data_AF-A0A4T0BCG4-F1
#
_entry.id   AF-A0A4T0BCG4-F1
#
_cell.length_a   1.000
_cell.length_b   1.000
_cell.length_c   1.000
_cell.angle_alpha   90.00
_cell.angle_beta   90.00
_cell.angle_gamma   90.00
#
_symmetry.space_group_name_H-M   'P 1'
#
loop_
_entity.id
_entity.type
_entity.pdbx_description
1 polymer ?
#
loop_
_entity_poly.entity_id
_entity_poly.type
_entity_poly.pdbx_seq_one_letter_code
_entity_poly.pdbx_strand_id
1 'polypeptide(L)'
;MIELRYGIDSEIRTMVHKSLLCFYSPYYRALLEGGFLETGQKFVDTHLDDATGSMFVSWLYSGQMLPYTELPYFELYVFADKTENLALRRSIMTVVVQGSQRQFSELPPILGDLKQPLTELPSTSPLFQWILHLLVP
;
A
#
# COMPACT_ATOMS: atom_id res chain seq x y z
N MET A 1 2.09 -1.28 21.38
CA MET A 1 2.87 -1.72 20.21
C MET A 1 2.32 -3.05 19.73
N ILE A 2 2.38 -3.31 18.43
CA ILE A 2 2.03 -4.59 17.79
C ILE A 2 3.15 -4.95 16.81
N GLU A 3 3.44 -6.23 16.64
CA GLU A 3 4.43 -6.72 15.67
C GLU A 3 3.80 -6.75 14.27
N LEU A 4 4.37 -6.02 13.32
CA LEU A 4 3.98 -6.09 11.92
C LEU A 4 4.96 -7.01 11.19
N ARG A 5 4.44 -7.99 10.46
CA ARG A 5 5.24 -9.00 9.75
C ARG A 5 5.08 -8.88 8.24
N TYR A 6 6.21 -8.97 7.53
CA TYR A 6 6.32 -8.87 6.08
C TYR A 6 7.62 -9.54 5.60
N GLY A 7 7.86 -9.54 4.29
CA GLY A 7 8.95 -10.28 3.66
C GLY A 7 8.58 -11.74 3.37
N ILE A 8 9.50 -12.46 2.72
CA ILE A 8 9.30 -13.88 2.39
C ILE A 8 9.11 -14.64 3.71
N ASP A 9 8.05 -15.45 3.78
CA ASP A 9 7.66 -16.22 4.98
C ASP A 9 7.55 -15.38 6.27
N SER A 10 7.22 -14.08 6.16
CA SER A 10 7.11 -13.18 7.32
C SER A 10 8.40 -13.09 8.15
N GLU A 11 9.57 -13.16 7.49
CA GLU A 11 10.88 -13.09 8.15
C GLU A 11 11.15 -11.74 8.82
N ILE A 12 10.60 -10.65 8.26
CA ILE A 12 10.81 -9.30 8.76
C ILE A 12 9.73 -8.97 9.78
N ARG A 13 10.16 -8.51 10.95
CA ARG A 13 9.29 -8.22 12.10
C ARG A 13 9.62 -6.84 12.65
N THR A 14 8.64 -5.94 12.57
CA THR A 14 8.82 -4.56 13.01
C THR A 14 7.74 -4.18 14.02
N MET A 15 8.15 -3.63 15.16
CA MET A 15 7.19 -3.14 16.15
C MET A 15 6.59 -1.80 15.72
N VAL A 16 5.27 -1.76 15.56
CA VAL A 16 4.53 -0.55 15.18
C VAL A 16 3.54 -0.12 16.26
N HIS A 17 3.17 1.16 16.26
CA HIS A 17 2.12 1.67 17.13
C HIS A 17 0.75 1.19 16.65
N LYS A 18 0.09 0.32 17.42
CA LYS A 18 -1.27 -0.16 17.16
C LYS A 18 -2.25 0.99 16.89
N SER A 19 -2.20 2.04 17.74
CA SER A 19 -3.05 3.22 17.60
C SER A 19 -2.84 3.94 16.26
N LEU A 20 -1.61 4.00 15.76
CA LEU A 20 -1.28 4.63 14.48
C LEU A 20 -1.81 3.79 13.30
N LEU A 21 -1.63 2.47 13.37
CA LEU A 21 -2.16 1.55 12.37
C LEU A 21 -3.70 1.62 12.31
N CYS A 22 -4.36 1.59 13.47
CA CYS A 22 -5.82 1.69 13.60
C CYS A 22 -6.33 3.10 13.27
N PHE A 23 -5.52 4.14 13.42
CA PHE A 23 -5.89 5.51 13.04
C PHE A 23 -6.07 5.61 11.51
N TYR A 24 -5.12 5.10 10.73
CA TYR A 24 -5.14 5.18 9.28
C TYR A 24 -6.01 4.12 8.58
N SER A 25 -6.28 3.00 9.24
CA SER A 25 -6.99 1.86 8.65
C SER A 25 -8.17 1.42 9.52
N PRO A 26 -9.41 1.64 9.08
CA PRO A 26 -10.60 1.07 9.72
C PRO A 26 -10.55 -0.46 9.79
N TYR A 27 -9.99 -1.12 8.77
CA TYR A 27 -9.75 -2.56 8.75
C TYR A 27 -8.92 -3.00 9.97
N TYR A 28 -7.76 -2.38 10.21
CA TYR A 28 -6.93 -2.75 11.35
C TYR A 28 -7.55 -2.37 12.69
N ARG A 29 -8.35 -1.30 12.73
CA ARG A 29 -9.17 -0.99 13.92
C ARG A 29 -10.15 -2.12 14.23
N ALA A 30 -10.89 -2.59 13.24
CA ALA A 30 -11.83 -3.70 13.41
C ALA A 30 -11.10 -5.01 13.79
N LEU A 31 -9.94 -5.28 13.17
CA LEU A 31 -9.14 -6.48 13.43
C LEU A 31 -8.57 -6.51 14.86
N LEU A 32 -8.04 -5.38 15.33
CA LEU A 32 -7.24 -5.34 16.56
C LEU A 32 -8.00 -4.79 17.76
N GLU A 33 -9.04 -4.00 17.55
CA GLU A 33 -9.86 -3.38 18.62
C GLU A 33 -11.31 -3.87 18.57
N GLY A 34 -11.64 -4.74 17.63
CA GLY A 34 -12.96 -5.37 17.55
C GLY A 34 -13.23 -6.40 18.64
N GLY A 35 -14.29 -7.17 18.46
CA GLY A 35 -14.66 -8.28 19.37
C GLY A 35 -14.13 -9.64 18.93
N PHE A 36 -13.24 -9.70 17.92
CA PHE A 36 -12.75 -10.95 17.35
C PHE A 36 -11.58 -11.53 18.16
N LEU A 37 -11.23 -12.80 17.92
CA LEU A 37 -10.14 -13.49 18.64
C LEU A 37 -8.77 -12.82 18.42
N GLU A 38 -8.62 -12.14 17.29
CA GLU A 38 -7.46 -11.37 16.86
C GLU A 38 -7.21 -10.13 17.74
N THR A 39 -8.19 -9.68 18.52
CA THR A 39 -8.03 -8.58 19.50
C THR A 39 -6.97 -8.88 20.56
N GLY A 40 -6.74 -10.18 20.84
CA GLY A 40 -5.68 -10.65 21.73
C GLY A 40 -4.33 -10.90 21.03
N GLN A 41 -4.27 -10.83 19.71
CA GLN A 41 -3.03 -11.04 18.96
C GLN A 41 -2.07 -9.87 19.11
N LYS A 42 -0.79 -10.21 19.23
CA LYS A 42 0.31 -9.24 19.34
C LYS A 42 1.03 -9.02 18.02
N PHE A 43 0.55 -9.59 16.93
CA PHE A 43 1.14 -9.46 15.61
C PHE A 43 0.07 -9.37 14.51
N VAL A 44 0.48 -8.87 13.35
CA VAL A 44 -0.28 -8.82 12.10
C VAL A 44 0.64 -9.23 10.95
N ASP A 45 0.21 -10.21 10.17
CA ASP A 45 0.86 -10.58 8.90
C ASP A 45 0.28 -9.74 7.75
N THR A 46 1.14 -9.04 7.02
CA THR A 46 0.74 -8.15 5.92
C THR A 46 0.80 -8.81 4.55
N HIS A 47 1.59 -9.88 4.43
CA HIS A 47 1.92 -10.54 3.16
C HIS A 47 2.58 -9.63 2.11
N LEU A 48 3.12 -8.49 2.53
CA LEU A 48 3.96 -7.64 1.68
C LEU A 48 5.36 -8.24 1.56
N ASP A 49 6.04 -8.01 0.44
CA ASP A 49 7.47 -8.26 0.34
C ASP A 49 8.29 -7.29 1.21
N ASP A 50 9.62 -7.47 1.25
CA ASP A 50 10.50 -6.63 2.06
C ASP A 50 10.40 -5.15 1.66
N ALA A 51 10.57 -4.86 0.37
CA ALA A 51 10.59 -3.51 -0.14
C ALA A 51 9.27 -2.76 0.13
N THR A 52 8.15 -3.41 -0.15
CA THR A 52 6.80 -2.86 0.02
C THR A 52 6.45 -2.70 1.49
N GLY A 53 6.79 -3.68 2.32
CA GLY A 53 6.56 -3.63 3.77
C GLY A 53 7.40 -2.53 4.43
N SER A 54 8.67 -2.40 4.08
CA SER A 54 9.55 -1.34 4.55
C SER A 54 9.05 0.06 4.12
N MET A 55 8.59 0.20 2.87
CA MET A 55 7.97 1.44 2.39
C MET A 55 6.68 1.78 3.15
N PHE A 56 5.83 0.79 3.43
CA PHE A 56 4.62 0.99 4.23
C PHE A 56 4.95 1.49 5.64
N VAL A 57 5.91 0.85 6.33
CA VAL A 57 6.32 1.24 7.69
C VAL A 57 6.90 2.66 7.69
N SER A 58 7.75 2.98 6.72
CA SER A 58 8.32 4.34 6.57
C SER A 58 7.22 5.39 6.40
N TRP A 59 6.27 5.14 5.49
CA TRP A 59 5.12 6.02 5.28
C TRP A 59 4.23 6.11 6.52
N LEU A 60 3.99 5.00 7.24
CA LEU A 60 3.12 4.97 8.41
C LEU A 60 3.57 5.97 9.48
N TYR A 61 4.88 6.12 9.66
CA TYR A 61 5.46 7.03 10.65
C TYR A 61 5.75 8.44 10.13
N SER A 62 6.10 8.59 8.87
CA SER A 62 6.48 9.90 8.31
C SER A 62 5.32 10.63 7.62
N GLY A 63 4.31 9.89 7.16
CA GLY A 63 3.31 10.36 6.21
C GLY A 63 3.86 10.68 4.82
N GLN A 64 5.14 10.40 4.57
CA GLN A 64 5.82 10.72 3.32
C GLN A 64 6.03 9.46 2.48
N MET A 65 5.78 9.60 1.18
CA MET A 65 6.12 8.58 0.20
C MET A 65 7.52 8.84 -0.33
N LEU A 66 8.24 7.76 -0.65
CA LEU A 66 9.48 7.87 -1.41
C LEU A 66 9.19 8.41 -2.83
N PRO A 67 10.21 8.92 -3.54
CA PRO A 67 10.06 9.36 -4.92
C PRO A 67 9.68 8.19 -5.86
N TYR A 68 8.83 8.45 -6.86
CA TYR A 68 8.24 7.46 -7.77
C TYR A 68 9.23 6.49 -8.46
N THR A 69 10.51 6.85 -8.51
CA THR A 69 11.59 6.04 -9.06
C THR A 69 12.01 4.88 -8.16
N GLU A 70 11.50 4.83 -6.93
CA GLU A 70 11.88 3.87 -5.89
C GLU A 70 10.66 3.03 -5.48
N LEU A 71 10.71 1.71 -5.72
CA LEU A 71 9.84 0.66 -5.12
C LEU A 71 8.39 0.52 -5.67
N PRO A 72 7.66 -0.58 -5.36
CA PRO A 72 6.45 -0.95 -6.11
C PRO A 72 5.19 -0.24 -5.58
N TYR A 73 4.95 0.97 -6.09
CA TYR A 73 3.76 1.78 -5.76
C TYR A 73 2.43 1.05 -5.96
N PHE A 74 2.34 0.19 -6.96
CA PHE A 74 1.09 -0.45 -7.32
C PHE A 74 0.71 -1.59 -6.35
N GLU A 75 1.67 -2.41 -5.94
CA GLU A 75 1.45 -3.43 -4.91
C GLU A 75 1.05 -2.77 -3.58
N LEU A 76 1.77 -1.71 -3.20
CA LEU A 76 1.43 -0.96 -1.99
C LEU A 76 0.03 -0.33 -2.08
N TYR A 77 -0.39 0.12 -3.27
CA TYR A 77 -1.73 0.66 -3.48
C TYR A 77 -2.80 -0.42 -3.31
N VAL A 78 -2.59 -1.61 -3.88
CA VAL A 78 -3.51 -2.74 -3.73
C VAL A 78 -3.65 -3.13 -2.26
N PHE A 79 -2.54 -3.21 -1.54
CA PHE A 79 -2.53 -3.41 -0.10
C PHE A 79 -3.30 -2.32 0.65
N ALA A 80 -3.08 -1.05 0.30
CA ALA A 80 -3.78 0.08 0.91
C ALA A 80 -5.29 0.06 0.65
N ASP A 81 -5.73 -0.42 -0.50
CA ASP A 81 -7.14 -0.59 -0.84
C ASP A 81 -7.77 -1.71 0.00
N LYS A 82 -7.15 -2.90 0.03
CA LYS A 82 -7.59 -4.06 0.83
C LYS A 82 -7.66 -3.78 2.33
N THR A 83 -6.73 -2.96 2.84
CA THR A 83 -6.66 -2.59 4.25
C THR A 83 -7.40 -1.28 4.55
N GLU A 84 -8.23 -0.79 3.63
CA GLU A 84 -9.05 0.42 3.79
C GLU A 84 -8.24 1.68 4.21
N ASN A 85 -6.97 1.75 3.82
CA ASN A 85 -6.08 2.86 4.17
C ASN A 85 -6.17 3.98 3.12
N LEU A 86 -7.19 4.83 3.26
CA LEU A 86 -7.45 5.94 2.34
C LEU A 86 -6.30 6.96 2.28
N ALA A 87 -5.63 7.22 3.41
CA ALA A 87 -4.52 8.16 3.44
C ALA A 87 -3.33 7.65 2.62
N LEU A 88 -3.03 6.36 2.71
CA LEU A 88 -1.97 5.73 1.92
C LEU A 88 -2.29 5.73 0.43
N ARG A 89 -3.51 5.34 0.03
CA ARG A 89 -3.96 5.40 -1.38
C ARG A 89 -3.77 6.79 -1.99
N ARG A 90 -4.16 7.84 -1.26
CA ARG A 90 -4.00 9.23 -1.71
C ARG A 90 -2.54 9.65 -1.82
N SER A 91 -1.71 9.24 -0.87
CA SER A 91 -0.28 9.53 -0.86
C SER A 91 0.42 8.91 -2.08
N ILE A 92 0.08 7.65 -2.39
CA ILE A 92 0.58 6.94 -3.57
C ILE A 92 0.13 7.63 -4.87
N MET A 93 -1.17 7.92 -5.02
CA MET A 93 -1.67 8.58 -6.23
C MET A 93 -1.05 9.95 -6.47
N THR A 94 -0.74 10.68 -5.40
CA THR A 94 -0.05 11.98 -5.51
C THR A 94 1.32 11.80 -6.16
N VAL A 95 2.11 10.82 -5.71
CA VAL A 95 3.45 10.54 -6.27
C VAL A 95 3.36 9.97 -7.68
N VAL A 96 2.43 9.06 -7.95
CA VAL A 96 2.23 8.43 -9.26
C VAL A 96 1.87 9.49 -10.32
N VAL A 97 0.89 10.36 -10.04
CA VAL A 97 0.46 11.40 -10.99
C VAL A 97 1.51 12.50 -11.17
N GLN A 98 2.19 12.91 -10.10
CA GLN A 98 3.26 13.91 -10.21
C GLN A 98 4.48 13.36 -10.94
N GLY A 99 4.85 12.11 -10.66
CA GLY A 99 5.91 11.39 -11.36
C GLY A 99 5.60 11.27 -12.84
N SER A 100 4.33 10.98 -13.19
CA SER A 100 3.95 10.84 -14.58
C SER A 100 4.02 12.12 -15.41
N GLN A 101 3.71 13.26 -14.79
CA GLN A 101 3.83 14.56 -15.45
C GLN A 101 5.28 14.98 -15.71
N ARG A 102 6.26 14.44 -14.96
CA ARG A 102 7.66 14.86 -15.03
C ARG A 102 8.54 13.99 -15.95
N GLN A 103 8.14 12.75 -16.25
CA GLN A 103 9.02 11.76 -16.90
C GLN A 103 8.50 11.13 -18.20
N PHE A 104 7.24 11.35 -18.60
CA PHE A 104 6.67 10.61 -19.74
C PHE A 104 6.98 11.27 -21.09
N SER A 105 8.18 11.03 -21.63
CA SER A 105 8.37 10.95 -23.08
C SER A 105 8.14 9.54 -23.62
N GLU A 106 8.19 8.51 -22.76
CA GLU A 106 7.89 7.12 -23.08
C GLU A 106 7.05 6.49 -21.96
N LEU A 107 6.10 5.61 -22.30
CA LEU A 107 5.40 4.77 -21.33
C LEU A 107 6.46 4.05 -20.48
N PRO A 108 6.42 4.14 -19.14
CA PRO A 108 7.41 3.47 -18.35
C PRO A 108 7.29 1.95 -18.58
N PRO A 109 8.33 1.16 -18.27
CA PRO A 109 8.34 -0.30 -18.38
C PRO A 109 7.38 -0.99 -17.37
N ILE A 110 6.24 -0.37 -17.11
CA ILE A 110 5.20 -0.64 -16.12
C ILE A 110 4.24 -1.75 -16.55
N LEU A 111 4.18 -2.13 -17.83
CA LEU A 111 3.19 -3.12 -18.32
C LEU A 111 3.20 -4.45 -17.57
N GLY A 112 4.36 -4.87 -17.02
CA GLY A 112 4.46 -6.04 -16.15
C GLY A 112 3.75 -5.84 -14.81
N ASP A 113 4.00 -4.69 -14.18
CA ASP A 113 3.50 -4.34 -12.85
C ASP A 113 2.01 -3.94 -12.84
N LEU A 114 1.41 -3.69 -14.01
CA LEU A 114 -0.02 -3.37 -14.13
C LEU A 114 -0.94 -4.59 -14.01
N LYS A 115 -0.43 -5.79 -14.27
CA LYS A 115 -1.29 -6.99 -14.33
C LYS A 115 -1.99 -7.25 -12.99
N GLN A 116 -1.24 -7.21 -11.91
CA GLN A 116 -1.77 -7.49 -10.58
C GLN A 116 -2.84 -6.45 -10.14
N PRO A 117 -2.58 -5.13 -10.18
CA PRO A 117 -3.59 -4.12 -9.87
C PRO A 117 -4.86 -4.23 -10.70
N LEU A 118 -4.74 -4.52 -12.01
CA LEU A 118 -5.88 -4.65 -12.90
C LEU A 118 -6.76 -5.86 -12.56
N THR A 119 -6.21 -6.90 -11.92
CA THR A 119 -6.97 -8.07 -11.47
C THR A 119 -7.55 -7.94 -10.06
N GLU A 120 -6.90 -7.17 -9.19
CA GLU A 120 -7.25 -7.12 -7.76
C GLU A 120 -8.09 -5.90 -7.37
N LEU A 121 -8.03 -4.81 -8.15
CA LEU A 121 -8.75 -3.59 -7.84
C LEU A 121 -10.14 -3.55 -8.48
N PRO A 122 -11.14 -2.97 -7.81
CA PRO A 122 -12.41 -2.68 -8.45
C PRO A 122 -12.20 -1.65 -9.58
N SER A 123 -13.02 -1.73 -10.62
CA SER A 123 -12.92 -0.81 -11.75
C SER A 123 -13.08 0.66 -11.35
N THR A 124 -13.78 0.95 -10.25
CA THR A 124 -13.96 2.30 -9.71
C THR A 124 -12.75 2.86 -8.95
N SER A 125 -11.70 2.06 -8.73
CA SER A 125 -10.51 2.49 -8.00
C SER A 125 -9.74 3.59 -8.76
N PRO A 126 -9.29 4.66 -8.07
CA PRO A 126 -8.49 5.72 -8.70
C PRO A 126 -7.27 5.23 -9.48
N LEU A 127 -6.52 4.26 -8.94
CA LEU A 127 -5.37 3.70 -9.65
C LEU A 127 -5.81 2.94 -10.91
N PHE A 128 -6.88 2.15 -10.82
CA PHE A 128 -7.41 1.41 -11.96
C PHE A 128 -7.84 2.36 -13.09
N GLN A 129 -8.61 3.40 -12.76
CA GLN A 129 -9.04 4.41 -13.71
C GLN A 129 -7.86 5.18 -14.32
N TRP A 130 -6.86 5.52 -13.51
CA TRP A 130 -5.63 6.15 -14.00
C TRP A 130 -4.87 5.26 -14.98
N ILE A 131 -4.73 3.96 -14.68
CA ILE A 131 -4.10 2.99 -15.59
C ILE A 131 -4.88 2.91 -16.92
N LEU A 132 -6.22 2.83 -16.86
CA LEU A 132 -7.04 2.79 -18.07
C LEU A 132 -6.85 4.03 -18.95
N HIS A 133 -6.81 5.22 -18.34
CA HIS A 133 -6.58 6.47 -19.06
C HIS A 133 -5.20 6.54 -19.74
N LEU A 134 -4.20 5.81 -19.23
CA LEU A 134 -2.90 5.71 -19.89
C LEU A 134 -2.89 4.73 -21.07
N LEU A 135 -3.72 3.68 -21.02
CA LEU A 135 -3.75 2.62 -22.05
C LEU A 135 -4.67 2.96 -23.23
N VAL A 136 -5.66 3.82 -23.02
CA VAL A 136 -6.62 4.25 -24.05
C VAL A 136 -6.39 5.76 -24.31
N PRO A 137 -5.59 6.12 -25.33
CA PRO A 137 -5.31 7.52 -25.67
C PRO A 137 -6.53 8.26 -26.25
#